data_AF-A0A3S1MNM5-F1
#
_entry.id   AF-A0A3S1MNM5-F1
#
_cell.length_a   1.000
_cell.length_b   1.000
_cell.length_c   1.000
_cell.angle_alpha   90.00
_cell.angle_beta   90.00
_cell.angle_gamma   90.00
#
_symmetry.space_group_name_H-M   'P 1'
#
loop_
_entity.id
_entity.type
_entity.pdbx_description
1 polymer ?
#
loop_
_entity_poly.entity_id
_entity_poly.type
_entity_poly.pdbx_seq_one_letter_code
_entity_poly.pdbx_strand_id
1 'polypeptide(L)'
;MAETRTEALHQNAEGLDVQTPDAILSFLANAQIEAAKAVHGAIPAIAEAAELIARQLKTGGRLAYAAAGSSGLMAVADALELPGTFGIARDRIAILIAGGDEAFHTLAGGPEDDVEEAAAAVANANIGKGDCLIAISASGSTPYAVQAIGDARRRG
;
A
#
# COMPACT_ATOMS: atom_id res chain seq x y z
N MET A 1 16.15 7.54 -20.93
CA MET A 1 15.37 6.50 -20.26
C MET A 1 13.97 7.07 -20.07
N ALA A 2 12.92 6.34 -20.43
CA ALA A 2 11.56 6.81 -20.22
C ALA A 2 11.37 7.13 -18.73
N GLU A 3 10.76 8.28 -18.44
CA GLU A 3 10.48 8.70 -17.06
C GLU A 3 9.46 7.73 -16.44
N THR A 4 9.91 6.90 -15.50
CA THR A 4 9.05 5.96 -14.75
C THR A 4 8.31 6.70 -13.62
N ARG A 5 7.62 7.79 -13.97
CA ARG A 5 6.72 8.49 -13.06
C ARG A 5 5.31 7.99 -13.29
N THR A 6 4.54 7.83 -12.23
CA THR A 6 3.14 7.36 -12.29
C THR A 6 2.24 8.29 -13.10
N GLU A 7 2.64 9.56 -13.26
CA GLU A 7 1.90 10.61 -13.96
C GLU A 7 2.26 10.69 -15.45
N ALA A 8 3.26 9.93 -15.92
CA ALA A 8 3.67 9.95 -17.32
C ALA A 8 2.60 9.29 -18.20
N LEU A 9 2.31 9.91 -19.35
CA LEU A 9 1.44 9.29 -20.34
C LEU A 9 2.10 8.02 -20.90
N HIS A 10 1.32 6.94 -20.95
CA HIS A 10 1.74 5.73 -21.62
C HIS A 10 1.96 5.99 -23.12
N GLN A 11 2.97 5.38 -23.73
CA GLN A 11 3.29 5.56 -25.15
C GLN A 11 2.15 5.21 -26.12
N ASN A 12 1.22 4.36 -25.67
CA ASN A 12 0.03 3.94 -26.41
C ASN A 12 -1.26 4.60 -25.88
N ALA A 13 -1.17 5.69 -25.13
CA ALA A 13 -2.34 6.36 -24.58
C ALA A 13 -3.14 7.12 -25.66
N GLU A 14 -2.46 7.67 -26.67
CA GLU A 14 -3.11 8.42 -27.74
C GLU A 14 -3.99 7.49 -28.61
N GLY A 15 -5.26 7.85 -28.77
CA GLY A 15 -6.22 7.11 -29.56
C GLY A 15 -6.70 5.79 -28.93
N LEU A 16 -6.44 5.56 -27.64
CA LEU A 16 -6.95 4.38 -26.92
C LEU A 16 -8.49 4.40 -26.81
N ASP A 17 -9.07 5.58 -26.65
CA ASP A 17 -10.51 5.84 -26.47
C ASP A 17 -11.36 5.59 -27.73
N VAL A 18 -10.74 5.56 -28.91
CA VAL A 18 -11.39 5.29 -30.19
C VAL A 18 -11.17 3.86 -30.72
N GLN A 19 -10.48 3.01 -29.96
CA GLN A 19 -10.26 1.61 -30.32
C GLN A 19 -11.52 0.76 -30.14
N THR A 20 -11.51 -0.43 -30.75
CA THR A 20 -12.56 -1.42 -30.50
C THR A 20 -12.46 -1.98 -29.08
N PRO A 21 -13.59 -2.45 -28.47
CA PRO A 21 -13.56 -3.00 -27.12
C PRO A 21 -12.57 -4.16 -26.92
N ASP A 22 -12.43 -5.05 -27.91
CA ASP A 22 -11.49 -6.17 -27.87
C ASP A 22 -10.03 -5.71 -27.86
N ALA A 23 -9.70 -4.65 -28.59
CA ALA A 23 -8.36 -4.06 -28.58
C ALA A 23 -8.04 -3.41 -27.22
N ILE A 24 -8.99 -2.66 -26.64
CA ILE A 24 -8.83 -2.05 -25.30
C ILE A 24 -8.65 -3.13 -24.23
N LEU A 25 -9.50 -4.17 -24.25
CA LEU A 25 -9.40 -5.28 -23.28
C LEU A 25 -8.07 -6.04 -23.42
N SER A 26 -7.61 -6.28 -24.64
CA SER A 26 -6.31 -6.91 -24.90
C SER A 26 -5.16 -6.03 -24.38
N PHE A 27 -5.24 -4.71 -24.58
CA PHE A 27 -4.25 -3.77 -24.05
C PHE A 27 -4.20 -3.79 -22.51
N LEU A 28 -5.35 -3.70 -21.85
CA LEU A 28 -5.42 -3.74 -20.38
C LEU A 28 -4.94 -5.08 -19.80
N ALA A 29 -5.30 -6.20 -20.43
CA ALA A 29 -4.85 -7.53 -20.00
C ALA A 29 -3.32 -7.67 -20.12
N ASN A 30 -2.72 -7.16 -21.20
CA ASN A 30 -1.27 -7.15 -21.37
C ASN A 30 -0.58 -6.27 -20.32
N ALA A 31 -1.13 -5.10 -20.00
CA ALA A 31 -0.59 -4.23 -18.95
C ALA A 31 -0.60 -4.92 -17.56
N GLN A 32 -1.62 -5.73 -17.26
CA GLN A 32 -1.64 -6.54 -16.02
C GLN A 32 -0.53 -7.59 -15.99
N ILE A 33 -0.25 -8.24 -17.13
CA ILE A 33 0.87 -9.19 -17.25
C ILE A 33 2.21 -8.48 -17.03
N GLU A 34 2.38 -7.27 -17.57
CA GLU A 34 3.59 -6.46 -17.37
C GLU A 34 3.77 -6.05 -15.90
N ALA A 35 2.69 -5.61 -15.25
CA ALA A 35 2.70 -5.30 -13.82
C ALA A 35 3.11 -6.52 -12.97
N ALA A 36 2.54 -7.70 -13.25
CA ALA A 36 2.90 -8.93 -12.55
C ALA A 36 4.38 -9.31 -12.75
N LYS A 37 4.93 -9.10 -13.96
CA LYS A 37 6.35 -9.37 -14.25
C LYS A 37 7.28 -8.44 -13.48
N ALA A 38 6.88 -7.20 -13.19
CA ALA A 38 7.71 -6.23 -12.46
C ALA A 38 8.08 -6.72 -11.05
N VAL A 39 7.23 -7.55 -10.43
CA VAL A 39 7.47 -8.14 -9.11
C VAL A 39 8.76 -8.96 -9.07
N HIS A 40 9.17 -9.60 -10.17
CA HIS A 40 10.40 -10.39 -10.21
C HIS A 40 11.65 -9.59 -9.81
N GLY A 41 11.71 -8.31 -10.21
CA GLY A 41 12.83 -7.43 -9.84
C GLY A 41 12.83 -7.05 -8.36
N ALA A 42 11.66 -7.09 -7.71
CA ALA A 42 11.49 -6.73 -6.30
C ALA A 42 11.62 -7.93 -5.34
N ILE A 43 11.70 -9.18 -5.86
CA ILE A 43 11.76 -10.40 -5.04
C ILE A 43 12.79 -10.32 -3.90
N PRO A 44 14.06 -9.88 -4.11
CA PRO A 44 15.03 -9.82 -3.02
C PRO A 44 14.59 -8.93 -1.85
N ALA A 45 14.03 -7.75 -2.15
CA ALA A 45 13.55 -6.82 -1.14
C ALA A 45 12.27 -7.33 -0.45
N ILE A 46 11.36 -7.93 -1.21
CA ILE A 46 10.14 -8.55 -0.67
C ILE A 46 10.51 -9.71 0.27
N ALA A 47 11.51 -10.53 -0.08
CA ALA A 47 11.98 -11.62 0.76
C ALA A 47 12.56 -11.11 2.09
N GLU A 48 13.40 -10.08 2.06
CA GLU A 48 13.94 -9.45 3.27
C GLU A 48 12.83 -8.89 4.17
N ALA A 49 11.86 -8.18 3.58
CA ALA A 49 10.71 -7.65 4.30
C ALA A 49 9.87 -8.78 4.92
N ALA A 50 9.59 -9.85 4.16
CA ALA A 50 8.82 -10.99 4.62
C ALA A 50 9.50 -11.71 5.80
N GLU A 51 10.82 -11.92 5.75
CA GLU A 51 11.57 -12.49 6.86
C GLU A 51 11.51 -11.60 8.11
N LEU A 52 11.67 -10.28 7.95
CA LEU A 52 11.58 -9.34 9.05
C LEU A 52 10.19 -9.36 9.69
N ILE A 53 9.14 -9.27 8.89
CA ILE A 53 7.74 -9.29 9.35
C ILE A 53 7.44 -10.63 10.05
N ALA A 54 7.82 -11.76 9.46
CA ALA A 54 7.60 -13.07 10.06
C ALA A 54 8.31 -13.21 11.41
N ARG A 55 9.55 -12.71 11.55
CA ARG A 55 10.28 -12.70 12.83
C ARG A 55 9.54 -11.88 13.89
N GLN A 56 9.14 -10.66 13.57
CA GLN A 56 8.42 -9.80 14.53
C GLN A 56 7.05 -10.36 14.89
N LEU A 57 6.35 -10.95 13.90
CA LEU A 57 5.09 -11.60 14.16
C LEU A 57 5.25 -12.85 15.05
N LYS A 58 6.37 -13.55 14.98
CA LYS A 58 6.64 -14.69 15.87
C LYS A 58 6.93 -14.26 17.32
N THR A 59 7.50 -13.07 17.52
CA THR A 59 7.83 -12.53 18.85
C THR A 59 6.71 -11.72 19.49
N GLY A 60 5.53 -11.69 18.88
CA GLY A 60 4.34 -11.01 19.41
C GLY A 60 4.12 -9.57 18.94
N GLY A 61 4.94 -9.07 18.00
CA GLY A 61 4.79 -7.73 17.42
C GLY A 61 3.52 -7.53 16.59
N ARG A 62 3.33 -6.38 15.97
CA ARG A 62 2.14 -6.09 15.17
C ARG A 62 2.51 -5.79 13.73
N LEU A 63 1.55 -5.97 12.83
CA LEU A 63 1.67 -5.58 11.43
C LEU A 63 0.71 -4.42 11.15
N ALA A 64 1.26 -3.28 10.75
CA ALA A 64 0.51 -2.11 10.37
C ALA A 64 0.62 -1.86 8.87
N TYR A 65 -0.46 -1.37 8.27
CA TYR A 65 -0.46 -0.84 6.91
C TYR A 65 -0.76 0.66 6.96
N ALA A 66 -0.07 1.46 6.16
CA ALA A 66 -0.35 2.89 6.01
C ALA A 66 -0.48 3.28 4.53
N ALA A 67 -1.65 3.77 4.13
CA ALA A 67 -1.93 4.05 2.73
C ALA A 67 -3.10 5.04 2.55
N ALA A 68 -3.27 5.50 1.32
CA ALA A 68 -4.42 6.29 0.89
C ALA A 68 -5.07 5.68 -0.37
N GLY A 69 -6.30 6.07 -0.67
CA GLY A 69 -6.97 5.72 -1.92
C GLY A 69 -7.03 4.20 -2.18
N SER A 70 -6.82 3.81 -3.45
CA SER A 70 -6.79 2.40 -3.86
C SER A 70 -5.72 1.57 -3.17
N SER A 71 -4.58 2.16 -2.80
CA SER A 71 -3.55 1.47 -2.01
C SER A 71 -4.07 1.09 -0.62
N GLY A 72 -4.90 1.94 0.00
CA GLY A 72 -5.61 1.63 1.24
C GLY A 72 -6.56 0.45 1.10
N LEU A 73 -7.32 0.39 0.00
CA LEU A 73 -8.22 -0.73 -0.27
C LEU A 73 -7.48 -2.07 -0.41
N MET A 74 -6.30 -2.07 -1.06
CA MET A 74 -5.47 -3.27 -1.16
C MET A 74 -4.91 -3.71 0.20
N ALA A 75 -4.47 -2.75 1.03
CA ALA A 75 -4.04 -3.04 2.40
C ALA A 75 -5.16 -3.68 3.23
N VAL A 76 -6.40 -3.20 3.06
CA VAL A 76 -7.57 -3.72 3.79
C VAL A 76 -7.88 -5.14 3.37
N ALA A 77 -7.87 -5.42 2.07
CA ALA A 77 -8.10 -6.76 1.56
C ALA A 77 -7.11 -7.77 2.16
N ASP A 78 -5.81 -7.45 2.12
CA ASP A 78 -4.76 -8.30 2.71
C ASP A 78 -4.97 -8.48 4.23
N ALA A 79 -5.09 -7.36 4.97
CA ALA A 79 -5.23 -7.35 6.42
C ALA A 79 -6.45 -8.14 6.94
N LEU A 80 -7.57 -8.14 6.22
CA LEU A 80 -8.79 -8.83 6.63
C LEU A 80 -8.70 -10.35 6.41
N GLU A 81 -7.89 -10.83 5.48
CA GLU A 81 -7.72 -12.25 5.23
C GLU A 81 -6.74 -12.92 6.21
N LEU A 82 -5.79 -12.16 6.79
CA LEU A 82 -4.76 -12.72 7.67
C LEU A 82 -5.30 -13.51 8.89
N PRO A 83 -6.34 -13.05 9.62
CA PRO A 83 -6.87 -13.81 10.75
C PRO A 83 -7.55 -15.11 10.34
N GLY A 84 -8.38 -15.06 9.31
CA GLY A 84 -9.16 -16.23 8.86
C GLY A 84 -8.30 -17.29 8.19
N THR A 85 -7.29 -16.86 7.43
CA THR A 85 -6.45 -17.76 6.63
C THR A 85 -5.24 -18.28 7.43
N PHE A 86 -4.62 -17.44 8.25
CA PHE A 86 -3.35 -17.76 8.91
C PHE A 86 -3.40 -17.69 10.44
N GLY A 87 -4.56 -17.36 11.04
CA GLY A 87 -4.72 -17.33 12.50
C GLY A 87 -3.98 -16.18 13.20
N ILE A 88 -3.58 -15.14 12.46
CA ILE A 88 -2.99 -13.94 13.06
C ILE A 88 -4.10 -13.16 13.77
N ALA A 89 -3.95 -12.94 15.08
CA ALA A 89 -4.98 -12.26 15.87
C ALA A 89 -5.28 -10.83 15.35
N ARG A 90 -6.55 -10.46 15.30
CA ARG A 90 -7.02 -9.20 14.68
C ARG A 90 -6.46 -7.94 15.36
N ASP A 91 -6.22 -8.00 16.66
CA ASP A 91 -5.61 -6.93 17.47
C ASP A 91 -4.12 -6.70 17.14
N ARG A 92 -3.46 -7.69 16.53
CA ARG A 92 -2.09 -7.59 16.03
C ARG A 92 -1.97 -6.98 14.63
N ILE A 93 -3.08 -6.59 14.03
CA ILE A 93 -3.13 -5.97 12.70
C ILE A 93 -3.73 -4.56 12.81
N ALA A 94 -3.03 -3.57 12.29
CA ALA A 94 -3.48 -2.18 12.22
C ALA A 94 -3.58 -1.73 10.76
N ILE A 95 -4.65 -1.01 10.42
CA ILE A 95 -4.86 -0.47 9.08
C ILE A 95 -5.04 1.03 9.25
N LEU A 96 -4.08 1.80 8.76
CA LEU A 96 -4.03 3.26 8.84
C LEU A 96 -4.33 3.81 7.44
N ILE A 97 -5.57 4.21 7.23
CA ILE A 97 -6.02 4.75 5.95
C ILE A 97 -6.24 6.24 6.11
N ALA A 98 -5.67 7.01 5.19
CA ALA A 98 -5.92 8.45 5.10
C ALA A 98 -7.42 8.72 4.93
N GLY A 99 -7.99 9.58 5.78
CA GLY A 99 -9.43 9.85 5.82
C GLY A 99 -10.25 8.87 6.65
N GLY A 100 -9.62 7.89 7.30
CA GLY A 100 -10.27 6.92 8.19
C GLY A 100 -11.41 6.14 7.53
N ASP A 101 -12.47 5.88 8.30
CA ASP A 101 -13.61 5.07 7.83
C ASP A 101 -14.37 5.71 6.66
N GLU A 102 -14.37 7.05 6.57
CA GLU A 102 -15.00 7.76 5.46
C GLU A 102 -14.33 7.45 4.12
N ALA A 103 -13.04 7.05 4.12
CA ALA A 103 -12.34 6.62 2.92
C ALA A 103 -12.99 5.38 2.26
N PHE A 104 -13.71 4.55 3.03
CA PHE A 104 -14.45 3.40 2.49
C PHE A 104 -15.75 3.78 1.79
N HIS A 105 -16.29 4.96 2.11
CA HIS A 105 -17.50 5.48 1.49
C HIS A 105 -17.16 6.39 0.31
N THR A 106 -16.14 7.23 0.49
CA THR A 106 -15.72 8.23 -0.47
C THR A 106 -14.19 8.27 -0.49
N LEU A 107 -13.57 7.83 -1.59
CA LEU A 107 -12.12 8.02 -1.84
C LEU A 107 -11.83 9.48 -2.18
N ALA A 108 -12.15 10.39 -1.26
CA ALA A 108 -11.98 11.82 -1.43
C ALA A 108 -10.49 12.17 -1.58
N GLY A 109 -10.18 13.16 -2.43
CA GLY A 109 -8.85 13.74 -2.50
C GLY A 109 -8.57 14.66 -1.30
N GLY A 110 -7.31 14.77 -0.89
CA GLY A 110 -6.87 15.62 0.22
C GLY A 110 -6.33 14.87 1.45
N PRO A 111 -7.02 13.84 2.00
CA PRO A 111 -6.51 13.11 3.17
C PRO A 111 -5.12 12.50 2.96
N GLU A 112 -4.78 12.15 1.72
CA GLU A 112 -3.45 11.61 1.38
C GLU A 112 -2.29 12.57 1.65
N ASP A 113 -2.59 13.87 1.77
CA ASP A 113 -1.63 14.93 2.08
C ASP A 113 -1.57 15.26 3.59
N ASP A 114 -2.46 14.70 4.42
CA ASP A 114 -2.55 15.00 5.85
C ASP A 114 -1.51 14.22 6.67
N VAL A 115 -0.37 14.87 6.91
CA VAL A 115 0.73 14.32 7.72
C VAL A 115 0.41 14.30 9.22
N GLU A 116 -0.48 15.17 9.71
CA GLU A 116 -0.87 15.20 11.12
C GLU A 116 -1.79 14.02 11.44
N GLU A 117 -2.72 13.72 10.54
CA GLU A 117 -3.57 12.52 10.60
C GLU A 117 -2.71 11.25 10.61
N ALA A 118 -1.71 11.15 9.73
CA ALA A 118 -0.80 10.01 9.69
C ALA A 118 -0.07 9.80 11.02
N ALA A 119 0.49 10.88 11.60
CA ALA A 119 1.20 10.84 12.87
C ALA A 119 0.27 10.42 14.02
N ALA A 120 -0.96 10.95 14.05
CA ALA A 120 -1.98 10.58 15.02
C ALA A 120 -2.41 9.11 14.86
N ALA A 121 -2.58 8.62 13.63
CA ALA A 121 -2.96 7.24 13.34
C ALA A 121 -1.89 6.25 13.84
N VAL A 122 -0.61 6.51 13.56
CA VAL A 122 0.51 5.69 14.06
C VAL A 122 0.55 5.70 15.60
N ALA A 123 0.34 6.87 16.21
CA ALA A 123 0.31 7.02 17.67
C ALA A 123 -0.85 6.26 18.32
N ASN A 124 -2.06 6.43 17.80
CA ASN A 124 -3.29 5.82 18.32
C ASN A 124 -3.29 4.30 18.13
N ALA A 125 -2.67 3.82 17.05
CA ALA A 125 -2.44 2.41 16.83
C ALA A 125 -1.35 1.84 17.74
N ASN A 126 -0.67 2.64 18.58
CA ASN A 126 0.41 2.22 19.47
C ASN A 126 1.52 1.44 18.74
N ILE A 127 1.84 1.83 17.50
CA ILE A 127 2.92 1.20 16.73
C ILE A 127 4.26 1.66 17.30
N GLY A 128 5.15 0.71 17.54
CA GLY A 128 6.49 1.03 18.02
C GLY A 128 7.44 -0.15 17.91
N LYS A 129 8.43 -0.17 18.81
CA LYS A 129 9.51 -1.17 18.78
C LYS A 129 9.00 -2.61 18.75
N GLY A 130 9.42 -3.34 17.73
CA GLY A 130 9.05 -4.74 17.52
C GLY A 130 7.81 -4.92 16.63
N ASP A 131 7.17 -3.83 16.20
CA ASP A 131 6.13 -3.85 15.18
C ASP A 131 6.72 -3.62 13.78
N CYS A 132 5.95 -3.94 12.75
CA CYS A 132 6.28 -3.68 11.35
C CYS A 132 5.21 -2.77 10.75
N LEU A 133 5.62 -1.76 9.99
CA LEU A 133 4.71 -0.93 9.20
C LEU A 133 5.07 -1.06 7.71
N ILE A 134 4.07 -1.42 6.90
CA ILE A 134 4.14 -1.41 5.44
C ILE A 134 3.38 -0.17 4.96
N ALA A 135 4.07 0.76 4.29
CA ALA A 135 3.36 1.84 3.61
C ALA A 135 3.23 1.55 2.12
N ILE A 136 2.07 1.88 1.55
CA ILE A 136 1.73 1.56 0.17
C ILE A 136 1.39 2.86 -0.55
N SER A 137 2.19 3.18 -1.57
CA SER A 137 2.01 4.34 -2.44
C SER A 137 2.55 4.02 -3.82
N ALA A 138 1.73 4.21 -4.86
CA ALA A 138 2.16 4.00 -6.25
C ALA A 138 3.19 5.04 -6.69
N SER A 139 2.99 6.31 -6.31
CA SER A 139 3.94 7.40 -6.61
C SER A 139 5.22 7.32 -5.78
N GLY A 140 5.19 6.59 -4.65
CA GLY A 140 6.27 6.50 -3.69
C GLY A 140 6.45 7.77 -2.85
N SER A 141 5.59 8.77 -3.03
CA SER A 141 5.72 10.10 -2.39
C SER A 141 4.46 10.58 -1.68
N THR A 142 3.43 9.74 -1.53
CA THR A 142 2.19 10.11 -0.82
C THR A 142 2.50 10.57 0.61
N PRO A 143 2.23 11.83 0.99
CA PRO A 143 2.68 12.39 2.26
C PRO A 143 2.21 11.61 3.50
N TYR A 144 0.95 11.18 3.55
CA TYR A 144 0.43 10.36 4.64
C TYR A 144 1.25 9.08 4.85
N ALA A 145 1.50 8.34 3.76
CA ALA A 145 2.24 7.07 3.79
C ALA A 145 3.72 7.28 4.20
N VAL A 146 4.37 8.31 3.64
CA VAL A 146 5.77 8.65 3.95
C VAL A 146 5.92 9.09 5.40
N GLN A 147 5.00 9.92 5.89
CA GLN A 147 5.00 10.38 7.27
C GLN A 147 4.80 9.20 8.24
N ALA A 148 3.89 8.26 7.93
CA ALA A 148 3.66 7.09 8.76
C ALA A 148 4.91 6.21 8.94
N ILE A 149 5.69 5.97 7.87
CA ILE A 149 6.99 5.28 7.97
C ILE A 149 7.96 6.08 8.85
N GLY A 150 8.03 7.40 8.64
CA GLY A 150 8.89 8.28 9.42
C GLY A 150 8.58 8.22 10.92
N ASP A 151 7.30 8.23 11.28
CA ASP A 151 6.84 8.12 12.67
C ASP A 151 7.06 6.74 13.27
N ALA A 152 6.76 5.67 12.54
CA ALA A 152 7.03 4.31 13.01
C ALA A 152 8.54 4.14 13.30
N ARG A 153 9.40 4.57 12.37
CA ARG A 153 10.87 4.51 12.54
C ARG A 153 11.37 5.29 13.75
N ARG A 154 10.75 6.43 14.08
CA ARG A 154 11.09 7.20 15.29
C ARG A 154 10.71 6.48 16.59
N ARG A 155 9.72 5.59 16.55
CA ARG A 155 9.17 4.86 17.70
C ARG A 155 9.87 3.52 17.97
N GLY A 156 10.76 3.08 17.09
CA GLY A 156 11.63 1.90 17.26
C GLY A 156 11.38 0.83 16.23
#